data_AF-A0A969FDK2-F1
#
_entry.id   AF-A0A969FDK2-F1
#
_cell.length_a   1.000
_cell.length_b   1.000
_cell.length_c   1.000
_cell.angle_alpha   90.00
_cell.angle_beta   90.00
_cell.angle_gamma   90.00
#
_symmetry.space_group_name_H-M   'P 1'
#
loop_
_entity.id
_entity.type
_entity.pdbx_description
1 polymer ?
#
loop_
_entity_poly.entity_id
_entity_poly.type
_entity_poly.pdbx_seq_one_letter_code
_entity_poly.pdbx_strand_id
1 'polypeptide(L)'
;MAIQKFPLATLQKVRQYIKTTLVLPKSEQYPTWASSKSVEDLPEPDSLDALGDLFKFGGALENRLSSTQLSAHWSVSTLNPGTSLLKLPGLQLKSGFRLITYLYRAELDGAGVVWAIPEAFGTTAQLERAIATAGGLDQPPKPEFALTDFMQAVEGDRSPQSFIIASVLRRELLEIGTLGQHCNWSHHHLIDSPPGQVKWRWHAEQPRDLSPKVRLLPDQAAVEFFTCRTAAPVALFRHIDQYLPGQYKPTSVDRVVAIVQR
;
A
#
# COMPACT_ATOMS: atom_id res chain seq x y z
N MET A 1 7.13 27.43 18.25
CA MET A 1 7.11 26.37 17.22
C MET A 1 5.66 26.07 16.89
N ALA A 2 5.28 26.17 15.62
CA ALA A 2 3.88 26.10 15.21
C ALA A 2 3.46 24.66 14.90
N ILE A 3 2.32 24.25 15.44
CA ILE A 3 1.59 23.06 14.98
C ILE A 3 0.75 23.50 13.78
N GLN A 4 0.95 22.87 12.63
CA GLN A 4 0.14 23.12 11.44
C GLN A 4 -0.97 22.07 11.36
N LYS A 5 -2.22 22.53 11.32
CA LYS A 5 -3.40 21.67 11.14
C LYS A 5 -3.77 21.60 9.66
N PHE A 6 -4.33 20.46 9.28
CA PHE A 6 -4.77 20.19 7.91
C PHE A 6 -6.27 19.87 7.90
N PRO A 7 -7.04 20.44 6.96
CA PRO A 7 -8.43 20.02 6.77
C PRO A 7 -8.52 18.54 6.42
N LEU A 8 -9.41 17.81 7.09
CA LEU A 8 -9.64 16.39 6.83
C LEU A 8 -9.94 16.11 5.35
N ALA A 9 -10.76 16.96 4.73
CA ALA A 9 -11.14 16.86 3.33
C ALA A 9 -9.93 16.87 2.38
N THR A 10 -8.88 17.62 2.69
CA THR A 10 -7.64 17.65 1.90
C THR A 10 -6.93 16.30 1.97
N LEU A 11 -6.81 15.74 3.18
CA LEU A 11 -6.15 14.45 3.38
C LEU A 11 -6.94 13.29 2.75
N GLN A 12 -8.27 13.35 2.80
CA GLN A 12 -9.15 12.39 2.12
C GLN A 12 -8.97 12.45 0.59
N LYS A 13 -8.85 13.64 -0.01
CA LYS A 13 -8.57 13.78 -1.44
C LYS A 13 -7.21 13.19 -1.82
N VAL A 14 -6.18 13.46 -1.03
CA VAL A 14 -4.84 12.87 -1.23
C VAL A 14 -4.93 11.34 -1.16
N ARG A 15 -5.58 10.80 -0.13
CA ARG A 15 -5.77 9.35 0.02
C ARG A 15 -6.53 8.75 -1.16
N GLN A 16 -7.61 9.40 -1.59
CA GLN A 16 -8.40 8.95 -2.73
C GLN A 16 -7.56 8.91 -4.00
N TYR A 17 -6.78 9.96 -4.27
CA TYR A 17 -5.86 9.98 -5.40
C TYR A 17 -4.90 8.79 -5.33
N ILE A 18 -4.20 8.57 -4.20
CA ILE A 18 -3.27 7.45 -4.03
C ILE A 18 -3.97 6.12 -4.31
N LYS A 19 -5.16 5.89 -3.74
CA LYS A 19 -5.94 4.67 -3.97
C LYS A 19 -6.31 4.47 -5.44
N THR A 20 -6.68 5.53 -6.15
CA THR A 20 -7.01 5.44 -7.57
C THR A 20 -5.81 5.14 -8.45
N THR A 21 -4.60 5.50 -8.03
CA THR A 21 -3.36 5.18 -8.75
C THR A 21 -2.85 3.77 -8.44
N LEU A 22 -3.16 3.25 -7.25
CA LEU A 22 -2.70 1.93 -6.76
C LEU A 22 -3.72 0.82 -7.02
N VAL A 23 -4.37 0.83 -8.18
CA VAL A 23 -5.33 -0.20 -8.58
C VAL A 23 -4.58 -1.32 -9.30
N LEU A 24 -4.61 -2.52 -8.73
CA LEU A 24 -4.05 -3.70 -9.39
C LEU A 24 -4.87 -4.04 -10.64
N PRO A 25 -4.24 -4.51 -11.74
CA PRO A 25 -4.95 -5.08 -12.87
C PRO A 25 -5.87 -6.22 -12.45
N LYS A 26 -7.02 -6.39 -13.13
CA LYS A 26 -8.00 -7.44 -12.78
C LYS A 26 -7.40 -8.84 -12.73
N SER A 27 -6.46 -9.15 -13.63
CA SER A 27 -5.73 -10.42 -13.66
C SER A 27 -4.87 -10.68 -12.42
N GLU A 28 -4.52 -9.63 -11.67
CA GLU A 28 -3.68 -9.70 -10.47
C GLU A 28 -4.51 -9.55 -9.17
N GLN A 29 -5.80 -9.20 -9.27
CA GLN A 29 -6.69 -9.03 -8.13
C GLN A 29 -7.16 -10.37 -7.56
N TYR A 30 -7.37 -11.36 -8.42
CA TYR A 30 -7.84 -12.68 -8.04
C TYR A 30 -6.98 -13.76 -8.69
N PRO A 31 -6.74 -14.90 -8.02
CA PRO A 31 -6.17 -16.05 -8.70
C PRO A 31 -7.07 -16.44 -9.88
N THR A 32 -6.45 -16.81 -11.01
CA THR A 32 -7.05 -16.95 -12.36
C THR A 32 -8.13 -18.05 -12.50
N TRP A 33 -8.75 -18.50 -11.42
CA TRP A 33 -9.80 -19.53 -11.43
C TRP A 33 -11.21 -18.98 -11.71
N ALA A 34 -11.45 -17.67 -11.51
CA ALA A 34 -12.77 -17.07 -11.73
C ALA A 34 -13.16 -16.93 -13.23
N SER A 35 -12.27 -17.32 -14.15
CA SER A 35 -12.60 -17.49 -15.57
C SER A 35 -12.40 -18.94 -15.98
N SER A 36 -13.24 -19.82 -15.43
CA SER A 36 -13.66 -21.02 -16.16
C SER A 36 -14.52 -20.58 -17.34
N LYS A 37 -13.89 -19.93 -18.32
CA LYS A 37 -14.40 -19.84 -19.67
C LYS A 37 -13.50 -20.72 -20.51
N SER A 38 -14.10 -21.71 -21.17
CA SER A 38 -13.44 -22.57 -22.12
C SER A 38 -12.65 -21.73 -23.13
N VAL A 39 -11.61 -22.32 -23.72
CA VAL A 39 -10.75 -21.68 -24.75
C VAL A 39 -11.58 -21.17 -25.95
N GLU A 40 -12.82 -21.63 -26.09
CA GLU A 40 -13.80 -21.18 -27.08
C GLU A 40 -14.44 -19.81 -26.80
N ASP A 41 -14.20 -19.23 -25.61
CA ASP A 41 -14.91 -18.06 -25.10
C ASP A 41 -13.97 -16.86 -24.83
N LEU A 42 -12.81 -16.84 -25.51
CA LEU A 42 -11.91 -15.68 -25.54
C LEU A 42 -12.56 -14.58 -26.40
N PRO A 43 -12.96 -13.43 -25.82
CA PRO A 43 -13.48 -12.33 -26.62
C PRO A 43 -12.39 -11.81 -27.56
N GLU A 44 -12.76 -11.52 -28.82
CA GLU A 44 -11.87 -10.79 -29.72
C GLU A 44 -11.46 -9.47 -29.04
N PRO A 45 -10.17 -9.09 -29.11
CA PRO A 45 -9.69 -7.91 -28.43
C PRO A 45 -10.30 -6.65 -29.06
N ASP A 46 -11.16 -5.96 -28.32
CA ASP A 46 -11.75 -4.68 -28.74
C ASP A 46 -10.79 -3.48 -28.65
N SER A 47 -9.56 -3.68 -28.14
CA SER A 47 -8.56 -2.60 -27.94
C SER A 47 -7.13 -3.13 -27.91
N LEU A 48 -6.16 -2.27 -28.28
CA LEU A 48 -4.72 -2.56 -28.24
C LEU A 48 -4.21 -2.88 -26.83
N ASP A 49 -4.84 -2.36 -25.78
CA ASP A 49 -4.49 -2.68 -24.39
C ASP A 49 -4.77 -4.15 -24.03
N ALA A 50 -5.74 -4.79 -24.71
CA ALA A 50 -6.09 -6.20 -24.49
C ALA A 50 -5.12 -7.18 -25.18
N LEU A 51 -4.24 -6.70 -26.06
CA LEU A 51 -3.23 -7.54 -26.72
C LEU A 51 -2.17 -8.05 -25.73
N GLY A 52 -1.88 -7.29 -24.67
CA GLY A 52 -0.95 -7.71 -23.62
C GLY A 52 -1.38 -8.98 -22.90
N ASP A 53 -2.70 -9.23 -22.81
CA ASP A 53 -3.25 -10.44 -22.19
C ASP A 53 -3.09 -11.66 -23.09
N LEU A 54 -3.20 -11.50 -24.42
CA LEU A 54 -3.03 -12.56 -25.42
C LEU A 54 -1.61 -13.17 -25.41
N PHE A 55 -0.57 -12.34 -25.26
CA PHE A 55 0.80 -12.82 -25.21
C PHE A 55 1.11 -13.67 -23.96
N LYS A 56 0.36 -13.48 -22.87
CA LYS A 56 0.48 -14.33 -21.66
C LYS A 56 -0.13 -15.72 -21.86
N PHE A 57 -1.13 -15.86 -22.73
CA PHE A 57 -1.72 -17.17 -23.07
C PHE A 57 -0.79 -18.03 -23.93
N GLY A 58 -0.02 -17.41 -24.85
CA GLY A 58 0.94 -18.13 -25.69
C GLY A 58 2.06 -18.81 -24.89
N GLY A 59 2.61 -18.13 -23.87
CA GLY A 59 3.61 -18.71 -22.98
C GLY A 59 3.05 -19.75 -22.00
N ALA A 60 1.74 -19.72 -21.72
CA ALA A 60 1.10 -20.67 -20.82
C ALA A 60 0.83 -22.04 -21.45
N LEU A 61 0.84 -22.17 -22.78
CA LEU A 61 0.53 -23.43 -23.45
C LEU A 61 1.67 -24.46 -23.35
N GLU A 62 2.94 -24.03 -23.32
CA GLU A 62 4.09 -24.92 -23.16
C GLU A 62 4.25 -25.48 -21.73
N ASN A 63 3.61 -24.87 -20.73
CA ASN A 63 3.67 -25.31 -19.32
C ASN A 63 2.51 -26.21 -18.87
N ARG A 64 1.59 -26.60 -19.76
CA ARG A 64 0.41 -27.43 -19.44
C ARG A 64 0.68 -28.95 -19.35
N LEU A 65 1.82 -29.36 -18.81
CA LEU A 65 2.09 -30.77 -18.48
C LEU A 65 2.35 -31.04 -16.99
N SER A 66 2.00 -30.12 -16.09
CA SER A 66 1.96 -30.38 -14.64
C SER A 66 0.68 -29.85 -14.01
N SER A 67 -0.42 -30.58 -14.19
CA SER A 67 -1.66 -30.38 -13.44
C SER A 67 -1.66 -31.24 -12.17
N THR A 68 -1.05 -30.78 -11.07
CA THR A 68 -1.33 -31.24 -9.68
C THR A 68 -0.54 -30.41 -8.66
N GLN A 69 -1.09 -29.27 -8.23
CA GLN A 69 -0.92 -28.55 -6.94
C GLN A 69 -1.10 -27.05 -7.18
N LEU A 70 -2.30 -26.56 -6.89
CA LEU A 70 -2.65 -25.14 -6.86
C LEU A 70 -1.98 -24.49 -5.63
N SER A 71 -0.67 -24.34 -5.66
CA SER A 71 0.09 -23.74 -4.57
C SER A 71 0.01 -22.22 -4.65
N ALA A 72 -0.24 -21.61 -3.51
CA ALA A 72 -0.07 -20.17 -3.36
C ALA A 72 1.36 -19.79 -3.77
N HIS A 73 1.49 -18.74 -4.56
CA HIS A 73 2.77 -18.36 -5.14
C HIS A 73 2.95 -16.84 -5.17
N TRP A 74 4.22 -16.45 -5.19
CA TRP A 74 4.64 -15.08 -5.41
C TRP A 74 4.77 -14.78 -6.90
N SER A 75 4.39 -13.58 -7.29
CA SER A 75 4.53 -13.05 -8.65
C SER A 75 4.93 -11.58 -8.62
N VAL A 76 5.57 -11.09 -9.68
CA VAL A 76 5.84 -9.65 -9.85
C VAL A 76 4.59 -8.98 -10.41
N SER A 77 4.12 -7.91 -9.76
CA SER A 77 3.01 -7.10 -10.28
C SER A 77 3.50 -6.18 -11.40
N THR A 78 2.64 -5.97 -12.40
CA THR A 78 2.86 -4.95 -13.42
C THR A 78 2.56 -3.52 -12.94
N LEU A 79 1.88 -3.37 -11.79
CA LEU A 79 1.64 -2.08 -11.15
C LEU A 79 2.97 -1.45 -10.73
N ASN A 80 3.22 -0.21 -11.13
CA ASN A 80 4.32 0.61 -10.63
C ASN A 80 3.80 1.54 -9.51
N PRO A 81 4.10 1.27 -8.22
CA PRO A 81 3.62 2.10 -7.12
C PRO A 81 4.19 3.52 -7.15
N GLY A 82 5.33 3.73 -7.82
CA GLY A 82 5.96 5.04 -7.98
C GLY A 82 5.10 6.04 -8.75
N THR A 83 4.14 5.57 -9.56
CA THR A 83 3.18 6.44 -10.26
C THR A 83 2.33 7.26 -9.30
N SER A 84 2.07 6.76 -8.09
CA SER A 84 1.34 7.50 -7.05
C SER A 84 2.07 8.78 -6.65
N LEU A 85 3.41 8.83 -6.70
CA LEU A 85 4.20 10.00 -6.30
C LEU A 85 4.13 11.17 -7.31
N LEU A 86 3.77 10.91 -8.58
CA LEU A 86 3.87 11.91 -9.67
C LEU A 86 3.08 13.20 -9.44
N LYS A 87 1.97 13.15 -8.70
CA LYS A 87 1.12 14.31 -8.40
C LYS A 87 0.99 14.60 -6.91
N LEU A 88 1.81 13.97 -6.08
CA LEU A 88 1.81 14.24 -4.64
C LEU A 88 2.63 15.50 -4.36
N PRO A 89 2.04 16.55 -3.80
CA PRO A 89 2.75 17.80 -3.58
C PRO A 89 3.86 17.62 -2.53
N GLY A 90 5.06 18.08 -2.89
CA GLY A 90 6.22 18.07 -2.00
C GLY A 90 6.84 16.68 -1.78
N LEU A 91 6.45 15.66 -2.54
CA LEU A 91 7.04 14.32 -2.49
C LEU A 91 7.43 13.83 -3.88
N GLN A 92 8.54 13.11 -3.94
CA GLN A 92 9.01 12.45 -5.15
C GLN A 92 9.81 11.20 -4.81
N LEU A 93 10.04 10.36 -5.81
CA LEU A 93 10.97 9.25 -5.71
C LEU A 93 12.39 9.77 -5.99
N LYS A 94 13.37 9.33 -5.21
CA LYS A 94 14.79 9.63 -5.45
C LYS A 94 15.20 9.16 -6.85
N SER A 95 15.98 9.99 -7.53
CA SER A 95 16.55 9.64 -8.83
C SER A 95 17.33 8.32 -8.76
N GLY A 96 17.16 7.47 -9.78
CA GLY A 96 17.82 6.18 -9.87
C GLY A 96 17.20 5.07 -9.01
N PHE A 97 16.08 5.32 -8.34
CA PHE A 97 15.27 4.29 -7.68
C PHE A 97 13.94 4.07 -8.41
N ARG A 98 13.41 2.86 -8.30
CA ARG A 98 12.03 2.53 -8.67
C ARG A 98 11.36 1.74 -7.56
N LEU A 99 10.04 1.85 -7.48
CA LEU A 99 9.22 0.99 -6.64
C LEU A 99 8.71 -0.19 -7.46
N ILE A 100 8.69 -1.36 -6.84
CA ILE A 100 8.14 -2.60 -7.41
C ILE A 100 7.26 -3.30 -6.39
N THR A 101 6.32 -4.11 -6.86
CA THR A 101 5.41 -4.87 -6.00
C THR A 101 5.51 -6.35 -6.34
N TYR A 102 5.68 -7.18 -5.31
CA TYR A 102 5.38 -8.61 -5.41
C TYR A 102 4.02 -8.90 -4.79
N LEU A 103 3.29 -9.84 -5.38
CA LEU A 103 1.98 -10.28 -4.94
C LEU A 103 2.02 -11.76 -4.59
N TYR A 104 1.51 -12.09 -3.43
CA TYR A 104 1.18 -13.45 -3.03
C TYR A 104 -0.32 -13.67 -3.23
N ARG A 105 -0.68 -14.77 -3.88
CA ARG A 105 -2.08 -15.14 -4.11
C ARG A 105 -2.35 -16.57 -3.66
N ALA A 106 -3.33 -16.70 -2.76
CA ALA A 106 -3.97 -17.94 -2.33
C ALA A 106 -5.48 -17.83 -2.59
N GLU A 107 -6.24 -18.93 -2.42
CA GLU A 107 -7.66 -18.99 -2.84
C GLU A 107 -8.54 -17.85 -2.32
N LEU A 108 -8.44 -17.54 -1.02
CA LEU A 108 -9.25 -16.51 -0.33
C LEU A 108 -8.38 -15.44 0.34
N ASP A 109 -7.07 -15.46 0.07
CA ASP A 109 -6.10 -14.68 0.80
C ASP A 109 -4.98 -14.18 -0.09
N GLY A 110 -4.34 -13.09 0.31
CA GLY A 110 -3.33 -12.44 -0.50
C GLY A 110 -2.61 -11.37 0.27
N ALA A 111 -1.36 -11.16 -0.13
CA ALA A 111 -0.53 -10.09 0.38
C ALA A 111 0.22 -9.45 -0.78
N GLY A 112 0.66 -8.22 -0.57
CA GLY A 112 1.65 -7.59 -1.41
C GLY A 112 2.80 -7.05 -0.58
N VAL A 113 3.97 -6.98 -1.21
CA VAL A 113 5.14 -6.33 -0.63
C VAL A 113 5.71 -5.35 -1.65
N VAL A 114 6.01 -4.14 -1.19
CA VAL A 114 6.62 -3.09 -2.01
C VAL A 114 8.09 -2.98 -1.63
N TRP A 115 8.96 -3.01 -2.63
CA TRP A 115 10.39 -2.74 -2.47
C TRP A 115 10.81 -1.51 -3.25
N ALA A 116 11.79 -0.79 -2.71
CA ALA A 116 12.55 0.19 -3.48
C ALA A 116 13.89 -0.41 -3.88
N ILE A 117 14.19 -0.38 -5.17
CA ILE A 117 15.42 -0.93 -5.75
C ILE A 117 16.06 0.13 -6.65
N PRO A 118 17.40 0.14 -6.80
CA PRO A 118 18.02 0.95 -7.83
C PRO A 118 17.55 0.47 -9.22
N GLU A 119 17.32 1.40 -10.12
CA GLU A 119 16.69 1.15 -11.42
C GLU A 119 17.48 0.13 -12.27
N ALA A 120 18.81 0.14 -12.18
CA ALA A 120 19.71 -0.81 -12.83
C ALA A 120 19.51 -2.28 -12.39
N PHE A 121 18.84 -2.52 -11.25
CA PHE A 121 18.56 -3.86 -10.72
C PHE A 121 17.09 -4.26 -10.82
N GLY A 122 16.29 -3.51 -11.59
CA GLY A 122 14.86 -3.73 -11.76
C GLY A 122 14.45 -4.50 -13.00
N THR A 123 15.34 -5.30 -13.60
CA THR A 123 14.99 -6.13 -14.77
C THR A 123 14.14 -7.32 -14.37
N THR A 124 13.25 -7.78 -15.26
CA THR A 124 12.36 -8.93 -15.01
C THR A 124 13.12 -10.16 -14.51
N ALA A 125 14.24 -10.50 -15.15
CA ALA A 125 15.08 -11.65 -14.76
C ALA A 125 15.72 -11.50 -13.37
N GLN A 126 16.00 -10.28 -12.90
CA GLN A 126 16.45 -10.05 -11.52
C GLN A 126 15.30 -10.21 -10.52
N LEU A 127 14.12 -9.68 -10.86
CA LEU A 127 12.96 -9.75 -10.00
C LEU A 127 12.44 -11.19 -9.84
N GLU A 128 12.46 -11.99 -10.91
CA GLU A 128 12.06 -13.40 -10.87
C GLU A 128 13.02 -14.28 -10.07
N ARG A 129 14.32 -13.99 -10.09
CA ARG A 129 15.30 -14.70 -9.25
C ARG A 129 14.98 -14.58 -7.76
N ALA A 130 14.46 -13.44 -7.31
CA ALA A 130 14.06 -13.26 -5.91
C ALA A 130 12.85 -14.13 -5.53
N ILE A 131 11.98 -14.47 -6.49
CA ILE A 131 10.84 -15.38 -6.27
C ILE A 131 11.33 -16.81 -6.06
N ALA A 132 12.35 -17.24 -6.81
CA ALA A 132 12.90 -18.59 -6.68
C ALA A 132 13.47 -18.89 -5.27
N THR A 133 13.88 -17.85 -4.54
CA THR A 133 14.38 -17.95 -3.17
C THR A 133 13.33 -17.58 -2.11
N ALA A 134 12.12 -17.21 -2.52
CA ALA A 134 11.04 -16.82 -1.61
C ALA A 134 10.37 -18.06 -1.01
N GLY A 135 9.88 -17.91 0.23
CA GLY A 135 9.06 -18.91 0.90
C GLY A 135 7.57 -18.54 0.84
N GLY A 136 6.87 -18.78 1.95
CA GLY A 136 5.49 -18.35 2.12
C GLY A 136 5.36 -16.86 2.41
N LEU A 137 4.28 -16.48 3.10
CA LEU A 137 4.02 -15.09 3.51
C LEU A 137 5.05 -14.53 4.50
N ASP A 138 5.69 -15.39 5.28
CA ASP A 138 6.72 -15.04 6.27
C ASP A 138 8.07 -14.71 5.63
N GLN A 139 8.31 -15.18 4.40
CA GLN A 139 9.55 -15.01 3.67
C GLN A 139 9.27 -14.46 2.26
N PRO A 140 8.81 -13.20 2.15
CA PRO A 140 8.52 -12.59 0.87
C PRO A 140 9.78 -12.49 0.00
N PRO A 141 9.62 -12.49 -1.35
CA PRO A 141 10.73 -12.26 -2.26
C PRO A 141 11.38 -10.91 -1.97
N LYS A 142 12.71 -10.91 -1.88
CA LYS A 142 13.50 -9.70 -1.69
C LYS A 142 14.54 -9.58 -2.81
N PRO A 143 14.39 -8.61 -3.73
CA PRO A 143 15.38 -8.36 -4.77
C PRO A 143 16.75 -8.02 -4.19
N GLU A 144 17.77 -8.30 -4.97
CA GLU A 144 19.12 -7.82 -4.70
C GLU A 144 19.14 -6.28 -4.65
N PHE A 145 19.92 -5.71 -3.74
CA PHE A 145 20.03 -4.26 -3.52
C PHE A 145 18.74 -3.53 -3.12
N ALA A 146 17.67 -4.26 -2.77
CA ALA A 146 16.47 -3.65 -2.22
C ALA A 146 16.76 -2.95 -0.90
N LEU A 147 16.27 -1.71 -0.77
CA LEU A 147 16.32 -0.97 0.49
C LEU A 147 15.52 -1.72 1.57
N THR A 148 15.91 -1.53 2.82
CA THR A 148 15.23 -2.17 3.96
C THR A 148 13.80 -1.67 4.17
N ASP A 149 13.52 -0.44 3.76
CA ASP A 149 12.20 0.17 3.78
C ASP A 149 12.06 1.03 2.51
N PHE A 150 10.98 0.84 1.75
CA PHE A 150 10.77 1.56 0.49
C PHE A 150 10.67 3.08 0.68
N MET A 151 10.27 3.55 1.87
CA MET A 151 10.22 4.98 2.18
C MET A 151 11.61 5.63 2.23
N GLN A 152 12.70 4.85 2.29
CA GLN A 152 14.07 5.37 2.15
C GLN A 152 14.36 5.90 0.75
N ALA A 153 13.61 5.45 -0.27
CA ALA A 153 13.69 5.96 -1.63
C ALA A 153 12.78 7.17 -1.87
N VAL A 154 11.97 7.57 -0.91
CA VAL A 154 11.12 8.76 -1.01
C VAL A 154 11.87 9.98 -0.48
N GLU A 155 11.76 11.09 -1.19
CA GLU A 155 12.26 12.41 -0.77
C GLU A 155 11.20 13.48 -1.01
N GLY A 156 11.47 14.70 -0.55
CA GLY A 156 10.48 15.77 -0.57
C GLY A 156 11.00 17.09 -0.03
N ASP A 157 10.14 18.10 -0.08
CA ASP A 157 10.46 19.50 0.24
C ASP A 157 10.56 19.80 1.75
N ARG A 158 10.36 18.79 2.60
CA ARG A 158 10.35 18.88 4.07
C ARG A 158 9.28 19.82 4.63
N SER A 159 8.28 20.18 3.82
CA SER A 159 7.12 20.95 4.28
C SER A 159 6.24 20.12 5.22
N PRO A 160 5.48 20.73 6.14
CA PRO A 160 4.49 20.02 6.95
C PRO A 160 3.51 19.19 6.11
N GLN A 161 3.15 19.69 4.92
CA GLN A 161 2.26 18.99 3.99
C GLN A 161 2.89 17.70 3.46
N SER A 162 4.16 17.73 3.04
CA SER A 162 4.83 16.53 2.52
C SER A 162 4.88 15.40 3.55
N PHE A 163 5.08 15.68 4.84
CA PHE A 163 5.13 14.65 5.88
C PHE A 163 3.78 13.97 6.12
N ILE A 164 2.68 14.74 6.17
CA ILE A 164 1.37 14.13 6.37
C ILE A 164 0.92 13.32 5.15
N ILE A 165 1.33 13.74 3.95
CA ILE A 165 1.10 12.97 2.73
C ILE A 165 1.92 11.69 2.74
N ALA A 166 3.21 11.75 3.13
CA ALA A 166 4.08 10.58 3.21
C ALA A 166 3.55 9.54 4.21
N SER A 167 2.97 10.03 5.31
CA SER A 167 2.32 9.22 6.33
C SER A 167 1.14 8.40 5.78
N VAL A 168 0.30 9.02 4.95
CA VAL A 168 -0.82 8.34 4.29
C VAL A 168 -0.32 7.43 3.17
N LEU A 169 0.60 7.92 2.33
CA LEU A 169 1.20 7.15 1.23
C LEU A 169 1.80 5.84 1.74
N ARG A 170 2.59 5.88 2.81
CA ARG A 170 3.20 4.67 3.39
C ARG A 170 2.15 3.62 3.73
N ARG A 171 1.04 4.02 4.35
CA ARG A 171 -0.03 3.10 4.74
C ARG A 171 -0.78 2.53 3.54
N GLU A 172 -1.01 3.33 2.51
CA GLU A 172 -1.60 2.82 1.25
C GLU A 172 -0.65 1.86 0.53
N LEU A 173 0.66 2.15 0.47
CA LEU A 173 1.65 1.28 -0.16
C LEU A 173 1.81 -0.06 0.58
N LEU A 174 1.71 -0.07 1.91
CA LEU A 174 1.73 -1.30 2.72
C LEU A 174 0.46 -2.15 2.57
N GLU A 175 -0.65 -1.57 2.13
CA GLU A 175 -1.92 -2.26 1.93
C GLU A 175 -2.06 -2.81 0.49
N ILE A 176 -1.12 -2.48 -0.43
CA ILE A 176 -1.20 -2.95 -1.81
C ILE A 176 -1.23 -4.47 -1.84
N GLY A 177 -2.24 -5.01 -2.53
CA GLY A 177 -2.34 -6.44 -2.80
C GLY A 177 -2.72 -7.30 -1.60
N THR A 178 -3.09 -6.70 -0.46
CA THR A 178 -3.67 -7.44 0.65
C THR A 178 -5.11 -7.85 0.34
N LEU A 179 -5.46 -9.07 0.74
CA LEU A 179 -6.81 -9.63 0.66
C LEU A 179 -7.13 -10.34 1.99
N GLY A 180 -8.41 -10.63 2.22
CA GLY A 180 -8.84 -11.46 3.35
C GLY A 180 -8.41 -10.90 4.71
N GLN A 181 -7.71 -11.73 5.49
CA GLN A 181 -7.30 -11.40 6.86
C GLN A 181 -6.09 -10.45 6.92
N HIS A 182 -5.38 -10.26 5.81
CA HIS A 182 -4.25 -9.34 5.71
C HIS A 182 -4.66 -7.90 5.44
N CYS A 183 -5.93 -7.66 5.12
CA CYS A 183 -6.49 -6.32 5.03
C CYS A 183 -6.55 -5.67 6.42
N ASN A 184 -5.88 -4.53 6.57
CA ASN A 184 -5.89 -3.77 7.82
C ASN A 184 -6.27 -2.33 7.51
N TRP A 185 -5.39 -1.58 6.85
CA TRP A 185 -5.54 -0.16 6.61
C TRP A 185 -6.74 0.20 5.72
N SER A 186 -7.15 -0.72 4.84
CA SER A 186 -8.35 -0.59 4.01
C SER A 186 -9.63 -0.37 4.82
N HIS A 187 -9.70 -0.91 6.04
CA HIS A 187 -10.83 -0.74 6.97
C HIS A 187 -10.81 0.55 7.78
N HIS A 188 -9.74 1.35 7.69
CA HIS A 188 -9.60 2.60 8.42
C HIS A 188 -10.17 3.76 7.59
N HIS A 189 -10.94 4.64 8.21
CA HIS A 189 -11.43 5.90 7.64
C HIS A 189 -10.84 7.07 8.41
N LEU A 190 -10.29 8.07 7.70
CA LEU A 190 -9.77 9.29 8.32
C LEU A 190 -10.91 10.08 8.96
N ILE A 191 -10.70 10.55 10.19
CA ILE A 191 -11.67 11.32 10.96
C ILE A 191 -11.04 12.56 11.60
N ASP A 192 -11.85 13.58 11.83
CA ASP A 192 -11.55 14.76 12.64
C ASP A 192 -12.55 14.92 13.81
N SER A 193 -13.53 14.02 13.89
CA SER A 193 -14.54 13.94 14.94
C SER A 193 -14.98 12.47 15.12
N PRO A 194 -15.27 12.03 16.36
CA PRO A 194 -15.79 10.69 16.59
C PRO A 194 -17.17 10.49 15.91
N PRO A 195 -17.43 9.34 15.27
CA PRO A 195 -18.75 9.06 14.72
C PRO A 195 -19.84 9.10 15.80
N GLY A 196 -20.87 9.94 15.60
CA GLY A 196 -21.92 10.19 16.60
C GLY A 196 -22.98 9.09 16.75
N GLN A 197 -22.98 8.10 15.86
CA GLN A 197 -23.97 6.99 15.87
C GLN A 197 -23.72 5.96 16.97
N VAL A 198 -22.56 6.01 17.62
CA VAL A 198 -22.10 4.97 18.54
C VAL A 198 -21.54 5.59 19.81
N LYS A 199 -21.77 4.94 20.96
CA LYS A 199 -21.16 5.33 22.23
C LYS A 199 -19.73 4.81 22.31
N TRP A 200 -18.79 5.70 22.55
CA TRP A 200 -17.37 5.38 22.61
C TRP A 200 -16.90 5.22 24.05
N ARG A 201 -16.24 4.09 24.34
CA ARG A 201 -15.47 3.89 25.57
C ARG A 201 -14.03 4.28 25.32
N TRP A 202 -13.63 5.43 25.85
CA TRP A 202 -12.26 5.95 25.74
C TRP A 202 -11.32 5.24 26.71
N HIS A 203 -10.09 4.93 26.27
CA HIS A 203 -9.05 4.37 27.12
C HIS A 203 -8.31 5.43 27.96
N ALA A 204 -8.38 6.69 27.53
CA ALA A 204 -7.79 7.84 28.19
C ALA A 204 -8.75 9.04 28.09
N GLU A 205 -8.30 10.23 28.49
CA GLU A 205 -9.05 11.47 28.23
C GLU A 205 -9.30 11.62 26.73
N GLN A 206 -10.54 11.98 26.36
CA GLN A 206 -10.90 12.22 24.98
C GLN A 206 -10.02 13.34 24.41
N PRO A 207 -9.34 13.12 23.27
CA PRO A 207 -8.56 14.18 22.63
C PRO A 207 -9.46 15.37 22.31
N ARG A 208 -9.03 16.57 22.70
CA ARG A 208 -9.76 17.83 22.42
C ARG A 208 -9.83 18.14 20.93
N ASP A 209 -8.88 17.60 20.16
CA ASP A 209 -8.70 17.91 18.76
C ASP A 209 -8.17 16.70 17.99
N LEU A 210 -9.04 16.12 17.16
CA LEU A 210 -8.73 14.98 16.30
C LEU A 210 -8.30 15.42 14.88
N SER A 211 -8.17 16.73 14.62
CA SER A 211 -7.74 17.18 13.30
C SER A 211 -6.34 16.66 12.95
N PRO A 212 -6.09 16.28 11.69
CA PRO A 212 -4.76 15.90 11.25
C PRO A 212 -3.79 17.08 11.40
N LYS A 213 -2.62 16.83 11.98
CA LYS A 213 -1.68 17.90 12.31
C LYS A 213 -0.22 17.46 12.18
N VAL A 214 0.64 18.43 11.94
CA VAL A 214 2.07 18.24 11.83
C VAL A 214 2.79 19.25 12.71
N ARG A 215 3.79 18.76 13.44
CA ARG A 215 4.69 19.57 14.26
C ARG A 215 6.09 19.44 13.70
N LEU A 216 6.66 20.56 13.27
CA LEU A 216 8.08 20.64 12.95
C LEU A 216 8.88 20.98 14.22
N LEU A 217 9.91 20.20 14.45
CA LEU A 217 10.97 20.38 15.44
C LEU A 217 12.28 20.70 14.66
N PRO A 218 13.33 21.25 15.30
CA PRO A 218 14.56 21.62 14.62
C PRO A 218 15.17 20.47 13.79
N ASP A 219 15.12 19.25 14.35
CA ASP A 219 15.72 18.07 13.74
C ASP A 219 14.68 17.00 13.36
N GLN A 220 13.38 17.24 13.57
CA GLN A 220 12.40 16.16 13.46
C GLN A 220 11.06 16.69 12.97
N ALA A 221 10.26 15.84 12.36
CA ALA A 221 8.85 16.13 12.12
C ALA A 221 7.98 15.05 12.78
N ALA A 222 6.88 15.47 13.38
CA ALA A 222 5.89 14.56 13.93
C ALA A 222 4.53 14.82 13.25
N VAL A 223 3.93 13.76 12.74
CA VAL A 223 2.58 13.77 12.16
C VAL A 223 1.65 13.06 13.13
N GLU A 224 0.48 13.63 13.36
CA GLU A 224 -0.60 13.02 14.12
C GLU A 224 -1.90 13.11 13.34
N PHE A 225 -2.63 11.99 13.26
CA PHE A 225 -4.00 11.98 12.75
C PHE A 225 -4.77 10.78 13.32
N PHE A 226 -6.08 10.77 13.08
CA PHE A 226 -6.98 9.78 13.65
C PHE A 226 -7.74 9.03 12.57
N THR A 227 -8.07 7.78 12.85
CA THR A 227 -8.96 6.99 12.00
C THR A 227 -10.01 6.24 12.82
N CYS A 228 -11.12 5.92 12.17
CA CYS A 228 -12.10 4.96 12.65
C CYS A 228 -11.99 3.69 11.82
N ARG A 229 -11.72 2.55 12.46
CA ARG A 229 -11.80 1.24 11.82
C ARG A 229 -13.27 0.79 11.78
N THR A 230 -13.78 0.46 10.60
CA THR A 230 -15.18 0.03 10.40
C THR A 230 -15.36 -1.48 10.45
N ALA A 231 -14.30 -2.26 10.22
CA ALA A 231 -14.30 -3.70 10.45
C ALA A 231 -14.09 -4.03 11.95
N ALA A 232 -14.65 -5.15 12.40
CA ALA A 232 -14.53 -5.58 13.78
C ALA A 232 -13.06 -5.90 14.17
N PRO A 233 -12.60 -5.52 15.38
CA PRO A 233 -13.28 -4.63 16.33
C PRO A 233 -13.33 -3.18 15.84
N VAL A 234 -14.53 -2.59 15.87
CA VAL A 234 -14.75 -1.17 15.55
C VAL A 234 -14.10 -0.32 16.64
N ALA A 235 -13.12 0.49 16.25
CA ALA A 235 -12.29 1.24 17.17
C ALA A 235 -11.74 2.53 16.54
N LEU A 236 -11.44 3.51 17.38
CA LEU A 236 -10.73 4.72 17.00
C LEU A 236 -9.24 4.53 17.24
N PHE A 237 -8.44 4.91 16.25
CA PHE A 237 -6.99 4.84 16.29
C PHE A 237 -6.38 6.23 16.21
N ARG A 238 -5.33 6.45 17.00
CA ARG A 238 -4.40 7.56 16.90
C ARG A 238 -3.13 7.06 16.23
N HIS A 239 -2.74 7.73 15.16
CA HIS A 239 -1.54 7.44 14.40
C HIS A 239 -0.52 8.55 14.64
N ILE A 240 0.69 8.18 15.04
CA ILE A 240 1.80 9.11 15.24
C ILE A 240 2.98 8.64 14.41
N ASP A 241 3.45 9.47 13.49
CA ASP A 241 4.65 9.18 12.69
C ASP A 241 5.73 10.20 13.01
N GLN A 242 6.94 9.72 13.31
CA GLN A 242 8.11 10.56 13.59
C GLN A 242 9.15 10.41 12.48
N TYR A 243 9.62 11.52 11.96
CA TYR A 243 10.58 11.59 10.85
C TYR A 243 11.88 12.23 11.33
N LEU A 244 13.00 11.55 11.06
CA LEU A 244 14.35 12.03 11.33
C LEU A 244 14.78 13.12 10.32
N PRO A 245 15.89 13.85 10.58
CA PRO A 245 16.44 14.80 9.63
C PRO A 245 16.72 14.14 8.27
N GLY A 246 16.33 14.80 7.18
CA GLY A 246 16.63 14.36 5.81
C GLY A 246 15.94 13.07 5.35
N GLN A 247 15.02 12.49 6.13
CA GLN A 247 14.40 11.20 5.82
C GLN A 247 12.86 11.25 5.81
N TYR A 248 12.25 10.49 4.89
CA TYR A 248 10.81 10.25 4.83
C TYR A 248 10.41 8.84 5.29
N LYS A 249 11.35 8.04 5.82
CA LYS A 249 11.04 6.82 6.56
C LYS A 249 10.56 7.19 7.97
N PRO A 250 9.29 6.94 8.33
CA PRO A 250 8.82 7.24 9.68
C PRO A 250 9.10 6.10 10.66
N THR A 251 9.20 6.46 11.93
CA THR A 251 8.87 5.57 13.04
C THR A 251 7.40 5.78 13.39
N SER A 252 6.55 4.78 13.11
CA SER A 252 5.09 4.85 13.28
C SER A 252 4.64 4.19 14.59
N VAL A 253 3.70 4.84 15.28
CA VAL A 253 3.03 4.32 16.48
C VAL A 253 1.53 4.47 16.29
N ASP A 254 0.83 3.34 16.21
CA ASP A 254 -0.63 3.29 16.10
C ASP A 254 -1.22 2.83 17.44
N ARG A 255 -2.16 3.60 18.00
CA ARG A 255 -2.77 3.31 19.31
C ARG A 255 -4.29 3.34 19.23
N VAL A 256 -4.93 2.33 19.78
CA VAL A 256 -6.38 2.36 20.03
C VAL A 256 -6.67 3.37 21.12
N VAL A 257 -7.52 4.35 20.84
CA VAL A 257 -7.90 5.40 21.81
C VAL A 257 -9.32 5.25 22.32
N ALA A 258 -10.20 4.62 21.55
CA ALA A 258 -11.55 4.28 21.97
C ALA A 258 -12.05 3.03 21.24
N ILE A 259 -12.97 2.33 21.88
CA ILE A 259 -13.71 1.22 21.29
C ILE A 259 -15.21 1.44 21.45
N VAL A 260 -16.00 0.76 20.63
CA VAL A 260 -17.47 0.77 20.76
C VAL A 260 -17.87 0.16 22.11
N GLN A 261 -18.69 0.90 22.86
CA GLN A 261 -19.36 0.38 24.05
C GLN A 261 -20.49 -0.56 23.62
N ARG A 262 -20.42 -1.82 24.04
CA ARG A 262 -21.51 -2.79 23.88
C ARG A 262 -22.61 -2.55 24.88
#